data_AF-J2TR67-F1
#
_entry.id   AF-J2TR67-F1
#
_cell.length_a   1.000
_cell.length_b   1.000
_cell.length_c   1.000
_cell.angle_alpha   90.00
_cell.angle_beta   90.00
_cell.angle_gamma   90.00
#
_symmetry.space_group_name_H-M   'P 1'
#
loop_
_entity.id
_entity.type
_entity.pdbx_description
1 polymer ?
#
loop_
_entity_poly.entity_id
_entity_poly.type
_entity_poly.pdbx_seq_one_letter_code
_entity_poly.pdbx_strand_id
1 'polypeptide(L)'
;MSNAWCHLQYRYGNSLGAPTRDEIMVAVKELYEENLPDMTEDDYDEHGAASLRYGFDDGPMYVLEITRLGTARWSEWADADFQKELCPTREIKSLSQEKAFLLWEQLGAGETDLVRMHFQTA
;
A
#
# COMPACT_ATOMS: atom_id res chain seq x y z
N MET A 1 5.19 -0.85 -25.45
CA MET A 1 5.44 -0.60 -24.02
C MET A 1 4.12 -0.87 -23.33
N SER A 2 4.07 -1.74 -22.33
CA SER A 2 2.88 -1.91 -21.50
C SER A 2 2.62 -0.61 -20.75
N ASN A 3 1.36 -0.23 -20.61
CA ASN A 3 1.00 0.94 -19.81
C ASN A 3 1.14 0.56 -18.33
N ALA A 4 1.80 1.41 -17.55
CA ALA A 4 1.79 1.25 -16.11
C ALA A 4 0.38 1.52 -15.57
N TRP A 5 -0.02 0.76 -14.56
CA TRP A 5 -1.25 0.96 -13.82
C TRP A 5 -0.92 1.14 -12.34
N CYS A 6 -1.85 1.79 -11.64
CA CYS A 6 -1.77 2.02 -10.21
C CYS A 6 -3.15 1.80 -9.61
N HIS A 7 -3.25 1.00 -8.55
CA HIS A 7 -4.49 0.66 -7.87
C HIS A 7 -4.36 0.88 -6.37
N LEU A 8 -5.24 1.72 -5.82
CA LEU A 8 -5.39 1.91 -4.38
C LEU A 8 -6.58 1.09 -3.90
N GLN A 9 -6.38 0.27 -2.88
CA GLN A 9 -7.40 -0.47 -2.16
C GLN A 9 -7.49 0.14 -0.75
N TYR A 10 -8.63 0.75 -0.45
CA TYR A 10 -8.96 1.29 0.88
C TYR A 10 -9.25 0.16 1.86
N ARG A 11 -9.15 0.44 3.17
CA ARG A 11 -9.34 -0.58 4.22
C ARG A 11 -10.77 -1.14 4.28
N TYR A 12 -11.75 -0.33 3.87
CA TYR A 12 -13.17 -0.69 3.85
C TYR A 12 -13.64 -1.26 2.51
N GLY A 13 -12.73 -1.74 1.66
CA GLY A 13 -13.07 -2.51 0.46
C GLY A 13 -13.25 -1.69 -0.83
N ASN A 14 -13.30 -0.36 -0.77
CA ASN A 14 -13.30 0.48 -1.96
C ASN A 14 -11.95 0.42 -2.70
N SER A 15 -11.97 0.55 -4.02
CA SER A 15 -10.75 0.62 -4.83
C SER A 15 -10.83 1.67 -5.92
N LEU A 16 -9.67 2.25 -6.24
CA LEU A 16 -9.50 3.27 -7.27
C LEU A 16 -8.33 2.91 -8.17
N GLY A 17 -8.50 3.16 -9.47
CA GLY A 17 -7.39 3.20 -10.42
C GLY A 17 -6.81 4.61 -10.51
N ALA A 18 -5.49 4.71 -10.66
CA ALA A 18 -4.74 5.96 -10.76
C ALA A 18 -5.11 6.98 -9.65
N PRO A 19 -4.89 6.62 -8.36
CA PRO A 19 -5.26 7.48 -7.23
C PRO A 19 -4.50 8.80 -7.26
N THR A 20 -5.20 9.88 -6.96
CA THR A 20 -4.64 11.21 -6.71
C THR A 20 -3.98 11.29 -5.34
N ARG A 21 -3.16 12.31 -5.15
CA ARG A 21 -2.53 12.61 -3.85
C ARG A 21 -3.54 12.76 -2.71
N ASP A 22 -4.68 13.41 -2.97
CA ASP A 22 -5.73 13.61 -1.98
C ASP A 22 -6.42 12.28 -1.62
N GLU A 23 -6.64 11.42 -2.61
CA GLU A 23 -7.19 10.07 -2.40
C GLU A 23 -6.24 9.17 -1.59
N ILE A 24 -4.94 9.26 -1.84
CA ILE A 24 -3.90 8.59 -1.03
C ILE A 24 -3.94 9.11 0.41
N MET A 25 -4.02 10.43 0.61
CA MET A 25 -4.11 11.02 1.95
C MET A 25 -5.35 10.53 2.70
N VAL A 26 -6.51 10.43 2.04
CA VAL A 26 -7.73 9.88 2.63
C VAL A 26 -7.53 8.43 3.07
N ALA A 27 -6.97 7.58 2.20
CA ALA A 27 -6.71 6.17 2.54
C ALA A 27 -5.74 6.02 3.72
N VAL A 28 -4.71 6.87 3.81
CA VAL A 28 -3.79 6.87 4.95
C VAL A 28 -4.52 7.30 6.23
N LYS A 29 -5.35 8.34 6.16
CA LYS A 29 -6.14 8.76 7.32
C LYS A 29 -7.05 7.65 7.83
N GLU A 30 -7.71 6.91 6.93
CA GLU A 30 -8.54 5.77 7.35
C GLU A 30 -7.78 4.72 8.15
N LEU A 31 -6.48 4.53 7.91
CA LEU A 31 -5.65 3.58 8.67
C LEU A 31 -5.27 4.10 10.06
N TYR A 32 -4.91 5.37 10.17
CA TYR A 32 -4.30 5.94 11.38
C TYR A 32 -5.28 6.74 12.26
N GLU A 33 -6.43 7.15 11.69
CA GLU A 33 -7.47 7.90 12.37
C GLU A 33 -8.73 7.04 12.47
N GLU A 34 -8.99 6.52 13.66
CA GLU A 34 -10.08 5.59 13.96
C GLU A 34 -11.25 6.31 14.58
N ASN A 35 -11.84 7.19 13.78
CA ASN A 35 -12.82 8.18 14.18
C ASN A 35 -14.23 7.88 13.64
N LEU A 36 -14.47 6.66 13.15
CA LEU A 36 -15.80 6.23 12.75
C LEU A 36 -16.69 6.00 13.99
N PRO A 37 -17.87 6.65 14.07
CA PRO A 37 -18.84 6.37 15.12
C PRO A 37 -19.26 4.91 15.06
N ASP A 38 -19.53 4.33 16.23
CA ASP A 38 -20.10 2.98 16.38
C ASP A 38 -19.21 1.81 15.91
N MET A 39 -17.94 2.06 15.56
CA MET A 39 -16.95 0.99 15.30
C MET A 39 -16.34 0.47 16.61
N THR A 40 -16.26 -0.86 16.74
CA THR A 40 -15.56 -1.56 17.81
C THR A 40 -14.14 -1.93 17.39
N GLU A 41 -13.29 -2.35 18.33
CA GLU A 41 -11.97 -2.90 17.99
C GLU A 41 -12.07 -4.15 17.10
N ASP A 42 -13.10 -4.98 17.29
CA ASP A 42 -13.34 -6.16 16.45
C ASP A 42 -13.64 -5.75 15.00
N ASP A 43 -14.50 -4.74 14.79
CA ASP A 43 -14.80 -4.21 13.45
C ASP A 43 -13.55 -3.65 12.77
N TYR A 44 -12.70 -3.03 13.56
CA TYR A 44 -11.45 -2.46 13.08
C TYR A 44 -10.40 -3.51 12.70
N ASP A 45 -10.34 -4.62 13.44
CA ASP A 45 -9.47 -5.77 13.14
C ASP A 45 -9.89 -6.48 11.85
N GLU A 46 -11.20 -6.56 11.56
CA GLU A 46 -11.70 -7.04 10.26
C GLU A 46 -11.20 -6.18 9.08
N HIS A 47 -11.00 -4.89 9.32
CA HIS A 47 -10.51 -3.91 8.33
C HIS A 47 -9.08 -3.45 8.63
N GLY A 48 -8.17 -4.41 8.87
CA GLY A 48 -6.85 -4.13 9.42
C GLY A 48 -5.83 -3.48 8.46
N ALA A 49 -6.07 -3.43 7.15
CA ALA A 49 -5.07 -2.95 6.18
C ALA A 49 -5.65 -2.37 4.89
N ALA A 50 -4.84 -1.55 4.22
CA ALA A 50 -5.06 -1.02 2.89
C ALA A 50 -3.79 -1.22 2.05
N SER A 51 -3.90 -1.19 0.72
CA SER A 51 -2.75 -1.46 -0.16
C SER A 51 -2.74 -0.53 -1.38
N LEU A 52 -1.56 -0.10 -1.79
CA LEU A 52 -1.33 0.51 -3.09
C LEU A 52 -0.48 -0.42 -3.94
N ARG A 53 -0.94 -0.67 -5.18
CA ARG A 53 -0.30 -1.55 -6.14
C ARG A 53 0.11 -0.73 -7.35
N TYR A 54 1.33 -0.91 -7.82
CA TYR A 54 1.84 -0.30 -9.04
C TYR A 54 2.46 -1.39 -9.89
N GLY A 55 2.15 -1.45 -11.19
CA GLY A 55 2.67 -2.52 -12.02
C GLY A 55 2.35 -2.35 -13.50
N PHE A 56 2.63 -3.42 -14.24
CA PHE A 56 2.42 -3.53 -15.67
C PHE A 56 1.65 -4.83 -15.95
N ASP A 57 0.94 -4.89 -17.09
CA ASP A 57 0.14 -6.06 -17.47
C ASP A 57 0.96 -7.36 -17.51
N ASP A 58 2.19 -7.30 -18.04
CA ASP A 58 3.13 -8.43 -18.09
C ASP A 58 4.13 -8.44 -16.91
N GLY A 59 3.87 -7.63 -15.88
CA GLY A 59 4.75 -7.41 -14.75
C GLY A 59 5.98 -6.52 -15.05
N PRO A 60 6.77 -6.17 -14.02
CA PRO A 60 6.57 -6.52 -12.61
C PRO A 60 5.40 -5.78 -11.95
N MET A 61 4.95 -6.28 -10.80
CA MET A 61 4.01 -5.63 -9.91
C MET A 61 4.64 -5.43 -8.52
N TYR A 62 4.37 -4.28 -7.93
CA TYR A 62 4.82 -3.87 -6.61
C TYR A 62 3.63 -3.62 -5.73
N VAL A 63 3.66 -4.14 -4.51
CA VAL A 63 2.57 -3.99 -3.54
C VAL A 63 3.14 -3.42 -2.25
N LEU A 64 2.57 -2.29 -1.82
CA LEU A 64 2.80 -1.72 -0.51
C LEU A 64 1.50 -1.76 0.29
N GLU A 65 1.41 -2.74 1.18
CA GLU A 65 0.34 -2.86 2.16
C GLU A 65 0.72 -2.11 3.44
N ILE A 66 -0.23 -1.39 4.04
CA ILE A 66 -0.05 -0.72 5.32
C ILE A 66 -1.25 -1.07 6.21
N THR A 67 -0.95 -1.49 7.43
CA THR A 67 -1.94 -1.85 8.45
C THR A 67 -2.32 -0.64 9.32
N ARG A 68 -3.47 -0.72 10.01
CA ARG A 68 -3.90 0.28 11.02
C ARG A 68 -2.87 0.52 12.12
N LEU A 69 -2.06 -0.49 12.44
CA LEU A 69 -0.98 -0.41 13.43
C LEU A 69 0.34 0.12 12.86
N GLY A 70 0.35 0.62 11.63
CA GLY A 70 1.54 1.16 10.96
C GLY A 70 2.59 0.10 10.61
N THR A 71 2.23 -1.18 10.54
CA THR A 71 3.09 -2.17 9.88
C THR A 71 2.93 -2.02 8.37
N ALA A 72 4.03 -1.77 7.68
CA ALA A 72 4.08 -1.71 6.22
C ALA A 72 4.77 -2.95 5.67
N ARG A 73 4.20 -3.54 4.62
CA ARG A 73 4.71 -4.72 3.93
C ARG A 73 4.96 -4.40 2.47
N TRP A 74 6.15 -4.72 2.01
CA TRP A 74 6.60 -4.53 0.64
C TRP A 74 6.80 -5.88 -0.04
N SER A 75 6.06 -6.11 -1.13
CA SER A 75 6.14 -7.33 -1.93
C SER A 75 6.37 -6.99 -3.40
N GLU A 76 7.17 -7.83 -4.08
CA GLU A 76 7.52 -7.66 -5.49
C GLU A 76 7.15 -8.95 -6.24
N TRP A 77 6.45 -8.81 -7.36
CA TRP A 77 5.92 -9.91 -8.14
C TRP A 77 6.33 -9.79 -9.61
N ALA A 78 6.58 -10.93 -10.24
CA ALA A 78 7.01 -10.99 -11.63
C ALA A 78 5.83 -10.76 -12.60
N ASP A 79 4.60 -10.89 -12.11
CA ASP A 79 3.34 -10.82 -12.84
C ASP A 79 2.28 -10.12 -11.98
N ALA A 80 1.18 -9.69 -12.61
CA ALA A 80 0.08 -8.99 -11.95
C ALA A 80 -0.87 -9.93 -11.17
N ASP A 81 -0.79 -11.24 -11.39
CA ASP A 81 -1.68 -12.27 -10.84
C ASP A 81 -1.14 -12.90 -9.55
N PHE A 82 -0.07 -12.35 -8.98
CA PHE A 82 0.60 -12.87 -7.78
C PHE A 82 1.11 -14.32 -7.95
N GLN A 83 1.49 -14.74 -9.16
CA GLN A 83 1.93 -16.12 -9.41
C GLN A 83 3.38 -16.36 -9.01
N LYS A 84 4.26 -15.36 -9.21
CA LYS A 84 5.69 -15.49 -8.93
C LYS A 84 6.24 -14.32 -8.13
N GLU A 85 6.52 -14.56 -6.86
CA GLU A 85 7.24 -13.62 -5.99
C GLU A 85 8.70 -13.43 -6.48
N LEU A 86 9.15 -12.18 -6.58
CA LEU A 86 10.52 -11.83 -7.00
C LEU A 86 11.49 -11.81 -5.82
N CYS A 87 11.00 -11.47 -4.63
CA CYS A 87 11.77 -11.49 -3.40
C CYS A 87 10.84 -11.65 -2.19
N PRO A 88 11.32 -12.25 -1.09
CA PRO A 88 10.55 -12.34 0.14
C PRO A 88 10.00 -10.98 0.57
N THR A 89 8.74 -10.97 0.97
CA THR A 89 8.08 -9.79 1.54
C THR A 89 8.90 -9.19 2.69
N ARG A 90 9.09 -7.88 2.64
CA ARG A 90 9.85 -7.11 3.64
C ARG A 90 8.91 -6.26 4.48
N GLU A 91 9.23 -6.08 5.76
CA GLU A 91 8.34 -5.35 6.68
C GLU A 91 9.06 -4.22 7.42
N ILE A 92 8.33 -3.14 7.66
CA ILE A 92 8.69 -2.08 8.61
C ILE A 92 7.57 -1.97 9.63
N LYS A 93 7.91 -1.95 10.92
CA LYS A 93 6.95 -1.78 12.02
C LYS A 93 6.90 -0.33 12.47
N SER A 94 5.76 0.06 13.04
CA SER A 94 5.58 1.39 13.66
C SER A 94 5.85 2.57 12.71
N LEU A 95 5.44 2.44 11.44
CA LEU A 95 5.53 3.49 10.44
C LEU A 95 4.62 4.66 10.84
N SER A 96 5.14 5.88 10.84
CA SER A 96 4.30 7.07 11.08
C SER A 96 3.34 7.31 9.91
N GLN A 97 2.20 7.96 10.17
CA GLN A 97 1.22 8.35 9.17
C GLN A 97 1.85 9.17 8.02
N GLU A 98 2.73 10.11 8.35
CA GLU A 98 3.47 10.92 7.38
C GLU A 98 4.36 10.06 6.48
N LYS A 99 5.02 9.05 7.05
CA LYS A 99 5.89 8.17 6.30
C LYS A 99 5.10 7.19 5.43
N ALA A 100 3.96 6.70 5.92
CA ALA A 100 3.02 5.89 5.14
C ALA A 100 2.54 6.65 3.89
N PHE A 101 2.11 7.90 4.07
CA PHE A 101 1.70 8.78 2.97
C PHE A 101 2.82 8.98 1.95
N LEU A 102 4.03 9.31 2.40
CA LEU A 102 5.18 9.51 1.52
C LEU A 102 5.50 8.27 0.67
N LEU A 103 5.47 7.07 1.27
CA LEU A 103 5.78 5.84 0.55
C LEU A 103 4.71 5.50 -0.50
N TRP A 104 3.44 5.70 -0.20
CA TRP A 104 2.37 5.50 -1.19
C TRP A 104 2.38 6.56 -2.30
N GLU A 105 2.71 7.82 -1.98
CA GLU A 105 2.89 8.87 -2.99
C GLU A 105 4.01 8.51 -3.97
N GLN A 106 5.15 8.03 -3.45
CA GLN A 106 6.29 7.58 -4.25
C GLN A 106 5.93 6.37 -5.11
N LEU A 107 5.26 5.37 -4.54
CA LEU A 107 4.83 4.20 -5.29
C LEU A 107 3.82 4.56 -6.39
N GLY A 108 2.86 5.45 -6.08
CA GLY A 108 1.89 5.94 -7.06
C GLY A 108 2.52 6.73 -8.21
N ALA A 109 3.67 7.36 -7.97
CA ALA A 109 4.48 8.03 -8.98
C ALA A 109 5.41 7.06 -9.77
N GLY A 110 5.44 5.78 -9.41
CA GLY A 110 6.32 4.78 -10.05
C GLY A 110 7.75 4.77 -9.53
N GLU A 111 8.04 5.46 -8.41
CA GLU A 111 9.38 5.54 -7.79
C GLU A 111 9.71 4.29 -6.97
N THR A 112 9.58 3.11 -7.59
CA THR A 112 9.63 1.80 -6.92
C THR A 112 10.98 1.51 -6.25
N ASP A 113 12.08 1.98 -6.85
CA ASP A 113 13.42 1.79 -6.29
C ASP A 113 13.62 2.60 -5.01
N LEU A 114 13.04 3.80 -4.95
CA LEU A 114 13.11 4.66 -3.77
C LEU A 114 12.28 4.06 -2.63
N VAL A 115 11.08 3.56 -2.93
CA VAL A 115 10.29 2.81 -1.94
C VAL A 115 11.05 1.58 -1.44
N ARG A 116 11.62 0.78 -2.36
CA ARG A 116 12.39 -0.42 -2.01
C ARG A 116 13.53 -0.13 -1.03
N MET A 117 14.25 0.98 -1.20
CA MET A 117 15.35 1.37 -0.30
C MET A 117 14.91 1.53 1.16
N HIS A 118 13.66 1.90 1.43
CA HIS A 118 13.16 2.00 2.80
C HIS A 118 13.04 0.64 3.51
N PHE A 119 12.96 -0.46 2.75
CA PHE A 119 12.80 -1.81 3.26
C PHE A 119 14.11 -2.62 3.28
N GLN A 120 15.24 -2.04 2.87
CA GLN A 120 16.55 -2.71 2.84
C GLN A 120 17.32 -2.60 4.17
N THR A 121 16.88 -1.75 5.10
CA THR A 121 17.61 -1.36 6.31
C THR A 121 17.05 -1.92 7.63
N ALA A 122 16.21 -2.95 7.59
CA ALA A 122 15.67 -3.61 8.78
C ALA A 122 16.53 -4.81 9.21
#